data_AF-A0A958SAB4-F1
#
_entry.id   AF-A0A958SAB4-F1
#
_cell.length_a   1.000
_cell.length_b   1.000
_cell.length_c   1.000
_cell.angle_alpha   90.00
_cell.angle_beta   90.00
_cell.angle_gamma   90.00
#
_symmetry.space_group_name_H-M   'P 1'
#
loop_
_entity.id
_entity.type
_entity.pdbx_description
1 polymer ?
#
loop_
_entity_poly.entity_id
_entity_poly.type
_entity_poly.pdbx_seq_one_letter_code
_entity_poly.pdbx_strand_id
1 'polypeptide(L)'
;MAFRKLVLYVSLGLWSGWALGFDSINFQSKFARFTLEKSGSKYLLNGKSVNIGTFSEFLPILQRQLFDECGDFIKQKPDLKVILRNKDKTGIAKDTLTVRSFYIDKATITDGKKCLEARGSGIYYVPLHPSWFDKDAKDSIRLHDMVLKRNGKIIGSFKKDENDWVDAVDDQFINWDFFERFAKSLESFPIDLRMHESGKEGKPSFELITGGQTYNFYKVDRNLWAMQSPKLGWMLVSKSWAFWDDMDEAIWNDRFEDRLRLILDQTKDVKEREETLRGISANWNASIKHSLHKIILDPREEQIMKDLAL
;
A
#
# COMPACT_ATOMS: atom_id res chain seq x y z
N MET A 1 -1.79 9.30 17.16
CA MET A 1 -1.25 8.24 16.29
C MET A 1 0.19 7.98 16.72
N ALA A 2 0.41 6.95 17.54
CA ALA A 2 1.74 6.57 17.96
C ALA A 2 2.38 5.74 16.85
N PHE A 3 3.25 6.36 16.03
CA PHE A 3 4.36 5.61 15.47
C PHE A 3 4.98 4.86 16.65
N ARG A 4 5.10 3.53 16.59
CA ARG A 4 5.91 2.80 17.58
C ARG A 4 7.27 3.47 17.51
N LYS A 5 7.54 4.27 18.55
CA LYS A 5 8.78 5.02 18.70
C LYS A 5 9.90 4.05 18.37
N LEU A 6 10.87 4.53 17.61
CA LEU A 6 12.20 3.97 17.61
C LEU A 6 12.63 3.83 19.08
N VAL A 7 12.41 2.68 19.72
CA VAL A 7 12.88 2.42 21.09
C VAL A 7 14.34 2.03 20.95
N LEU A 8 15.16 3.04 20.72
CA LEU A 8 16.58 2.98 21.00
C LEU A 8 16.72 3.11 22.51
N TYR A 9 17.36 2.15 23.15
CA TYR A 9 17.81 2.33 24.52
C TYR A 9 18.77 3.53 24.55
N VAL A 10 18.27 4.64 25.08
CA VAL A 10 19.00 5.88 25.32
C VAL A 10 19.77 5.69 26.62
N SER A 11 21.08 5.46 26.54
CA SER A 11 21.96 5.94 27.60
C SER A 11 21.95 7.47 27.50
N LEU A 12 21.29 8.11 28.47
CA LEU A 12 21.11 9.56 28.58
C LEU A 12 22.45 10.30 28.59
N GLY A 13 22.89 10.74 27.41
CA GLY A 13 23.76 11.89 27.25
C GLY A 13 22.91 13.05 26.76
N LEU A 14 22.90 14.16 27.48
CA LEU A 14 22.30 15.42 27.04
C LEU A 14 22.94 15.85 25.71
N TRP A 15 22.18 15.80 24.60
CA TRP A 15 22.58 16.43 23.34
C TRP A 15 21.80 17.72 23.16
N SER A 16 22.42 18.81 23.63
CA SER A 16 22.07 20.19 23.25
C SER A 16 22.00 20.33 21.73
N GLY A 17 21.01 21.08 21.23
CA GLY A 17 20.72 21.24 19.82
C GLY A 17 21.93 21.65 18.97
N TRP A 18 22.41 20.71 18.16
CA TRP A 18 23.27 21.02 17.03
C TRP A 18 22.38 21.44 15.87
N ALA A 19 22.44 22.72 15.51
CA ALA A 19 21.91 23.16 14.22
C ALA A 19 22.59 22.32 13.13
N LEU A 20 21.82 21.47 12.44
CA LEU A 20 22.32 20.62 11.36
C LEU A 20 23.02 21.50 10.29
N GLY A 21 24.35 21.48 10.24
CA GLY A 21 25.19 22.41 9.46
C GLY A 21 25.45 21.99 8.01
N PHE A 22 24.45 21.49 7.30
CA PHE A 22 24.56 21.21 5.86
C PHE A 22 23.68 22.13 5.03
N ASP A 23 24.15 22.41 3.81
CA ASP A 23 23.42 23.19 2.82
C ASP A 23 22.64 22.33 1.85
N SER A 24 23.11 21.11 1.58
CA SER A 24 22.43 20.22 0.66
C SER A 24 22.67 18.76 0.96
N ILE A 25 21.71 17.95 0.53
CA ILE A 25 21.71 16.49 0.61
C ILE A 25 21.53 15.96 -0.80
N ASN A 26 22.55 15.30 -1.33
CA ASN A 26 22.49 14.66 -2.65
C ASN A 26 22.17 13.19 -2.49
N PHE A 27 21.16 12.72 -3.21
CA PHE A 27 20.70 11.33 -3.24
C PHE A 27 21.08 10.70 -4.56
N GLN A 28 21.60 9.48 -4.51
CA GLN A 28 21.95 8.68 -5.68
C GLN A 28 21.46 7.24 -5.47
N SER A 29 20.44 6.83 -6.22
CA SER A 29 19.92 5.47 -6.24
C SER A 29 20.05 4.87 -7.64
N LYS A 30 19.56 3.64 -7.82
CA LYS A 30 19.40 3.04 -9.17
C LYS A 30 18.31 3.74 -10.01
N PHE A 31 17.40 4.49 -9.40
CA PHE A 31 16.26 5.10 -10.07
C PHE A 31 16.46 6.57 -10.42
N ALA A 32 17.16 7.33 -9.58
CA ALA A 32 17.34 8.76 -9.79
C ALA A 32 18.58 9.31 -9.07
N ARG A 33 18.98 10.51 -9.50
CA ARG A 33 19.87 11.40 -8.75
C ARG A 33 19.17 12.73 -8.55
N PHE A 34 19.12 13.21 -7.33
CA PHE A 34 18.45 14.47 -7.01
C PHE A 34 19.04 15.08 -5.74
N THR A 35 18.79 16.36 -5.54
CA THR A 35 19.37 17.14 -4.45
C THR A 35 18.27 17.86 -3.68
N LEU A 36 18.31 17.76 -2.36
CA LEU A 36 17.57 18.63 -1.46
C LEU A 36 18.49 19.74 -0.98
N GLU A 37 18.10 20.99 -1.24
CA GLU A 37 18.80 22.16 -0.73
C GLU A 37 18.12 22.66 0.54
N LYS A 38 18.91 23.06 1.53
CA LYS A 38 18.41 23.64 2.77
C LYS A 38 18.38 25.15 2.64
N SER A 39 17.21 25.74 2.84
CA SER A 39 17.01 27.19 2.87
C SER A 39 16.28 27.56 4.16
N GLY A 40 17.04 28.05 5.15
CA GLY A 40 16.55 28.27 6.50
C GLY A 40 16.07 26.97 7.16
N SER A 41 14.80 26.93 7.54
CA SER A 41 14.13 25.74 8.11
C SER A 41 13.49 24.82 7.05
N LYS A 42 13.51 25.21 5.78
CA LYS A 42 12.85 24.49 4.68
C LYS A 42 13.86 23.69 3.86
N TYR A 43 13.34 22.65 3.21
CA TYR A 43 14.05 21.89 2.19
C TYR A 43 13.42 22.17 0.83
N LEU A 44 14.28 22.37 -0.16
CA LEU A 44 13.90 22.67 -1.54
C LEU A 44 14.32 21.52 -2.44
N LEU A 45 13.43 21.09 -3.32
CA LEU A 45 13.72 20.19 -4.44
C LEU A 45 13.42 20.96 -5.72
N ASN A 46 14.43 21.14 -6.59
CA ASN A 46 14.30 21.96 -7.80
C ASN A 46 13.74 23.37 -7.51
N GLY A 47 14.22 24.02 -6.44
CA GLY A 47 13.78 25.35 -6.01
C GLY A 47 12.41 25.41 -5.30
N LYS A 48 11.65 24.31 -5.24
CA LYS A 48 10.33 24.27 -4.61
C LYS A 48 10.40 23.67 -3.21
N SER A 49 9.72 24.28 -2.25
CA SER A 49 9.67 23.76 -0.88
C SER A 49 8.95 22.41 -0.83
N VAL A 50 9.59 21.43 -0.19
CA VAL A 50 9.05 20.08 -0.03
C VAL A 50 8.85 19.71 1.44
N ASN A 51 7.94 18.76 1.69
CA ASN A 51 7.83 18.12 3.00
C ASN A 51 8.81 16.94 3.04
N ILE A 52 9.75 16.96 3.99
CA ILE A 52 10.70 15.86 4.18
C ILE A 52 10.12 14.67 4.96
N GLY A 53 8.88 14.77 5.46
CA GLY A 53 8.09 13.64 5.98
C GLY A 53 8.88 12.73 6.94
N THR A 54 8.78 11.41 6.72
CA THR A 54 9.52 10.38 7.47
C THR A 54 11.03 10.45 7.25
N PHE A 55 11.51 11.06 6.16
CA PHE A 55 12.95 11.23 5.95
C PHE A 55 13.59 12.16 7.00
N SER A 56 12.81 13.04 7.65
CA SER A 56 13.30 13.86 8.76
C SER A 56 13.94 13.03 9.89
N GLU A 57 13.44 11.82 10.14
CA GLU A 57 13.96 10.91 11.16
C GLU A 57 15.33 10.33 10.81
N PHE A 58 15.71 10.32 9.53
CA PHE A 58 17.02 9.87 9.07
C PHE A 58 18.10 10.95 9.17
N LEU A 59 17.72 12.23 9.22
CA LEU A 59 18.70 13.32 9.23
C LEU A 59 19.75 13.20 10.35
N PRO A 60 19.39 12.84 11.60
CA PRO A 60 20.39 12.63 12.65
C PRO A 60 21.34 11.47 12.35
N ILE A 61 20.83 10.40 11.74
CA ILE A 61 21.63 9.20 11.40
C ILE A 61 22.70 9.55 10.36
N LEU A 62 22.38 10.44 9.41
CA LEU A 62 23.33 10.84 8.38
C LEU A 62 24.56 11.57 8.94
N GLN A 63 24.45 12.16 10.13
CA GLN A 63 25.53 12.89 10.79
C GLN A 63 26.19 12.13 11.94
N ARG A 64 25.55 11.06 12.42
CA ARG A 64 26.08 10.27 13.53
C ARG A 64 27.34 9.53 13.12
N GLN A 65 28.32 9.45 14.02
CA GLN A 65 29.46 8.55 13.88
C GLN A 65 28.99 7.10 13.94
N LEU A 66 29.48 6.26 13.03
CA LEU A 66 29.20 4.83 13.00
C LEU A 66 30.37 4.10 13.67
N PHE A 67 30.09 2.99 14.35
CA PHE A 67 31.08 2.36 15.24
C PHE A 67 31.36 0.89 14.88
N ASP A 68 30.39 0.18 14.32
CA ASP A 68 30.49 -1.26 14.08
C ASP A 68 31.31 -1.57 12.82
N GLU A 69 31.96 -2.73 12.80
CA GLU A 69 32.64 -3.19 11.60
C GLU A 69 31.64 -3.63 10.53
N CYS A 70 31.98 -3.39 9.28
CA CYS A 70 31.15 -3.77 8.15
C CYS A 70 31.47 -5.19 7.68
N GLY A 71 30.45 -5.93 7.26
CA GLY A 71 30.64 -7.19 6.52
C GLY A 71 31.09 -6.96 5.07
N ASP A 72 31.42 -8.05 4.36
CA ASP A 72 31.94 -8.00 2.98
C ASP A 72 30.96 -7.43 1.92
N PHE A 73 29.66 -7.36 2.24
CA PHE A 73 28.64 -6.86 1.31
C PHE A 73 28.86 -5.38 0.91
N ILE A 74 29.67 -4.62 1.65
CA ILE A 74 29.99 -3.22 1.30
C ILE A 74 30.72 -3.05 -0.03
N LYS A 75 31.22 -4.15 -0.61
CA LYS A 75 31.81 -4.17 -1.96
C LYS A 75 30.76 -4.12 -3.07
N GLN A 76 29.49 -4.37 -2.73
CA GLN A 76 28.36 -4.32 -3.67
C GLN A 76 27.90 -2.87 -3.86
N LYS A 77 27.13 -2.61 -4.92
CA LYS A 77 26.54 -1.29 -5.14
C LYS A 77 25.42 -1.04 -4.12
N PRO A 78 25.41 0.09 -3.39
CA PRO A 78 24.35 0.39 -2.43
C PRO A 78 23.04 0.74 -3.16
N ASP A 79 21.92 0.51 -2.48
CA ASP A 79 20.57 0.88 -2.96
C ASP A 79 20.40 2.40 -3.01
N LEU A 80 20.98 3.08 -2.01
CA LEU A 80 21.00 4.53 -1.91
C LEU A 80 22.34 5.01 -1.36
N LYS A 81 22.92 5.99 -2.03
CA LYS A 81 24.05 6.78 -1.54
C LYS A 81 23.58 8.20 -1.26
N VAL A 82 23.81 8.68 -0.05
CA VAL A 82 23.48 10.01 0.43
C VAL A 82 24.77 10.78 0.71
N ILE A 83 24.90 11.96 0.12
CA ILE A 83 26.08 12.82 0.23
C ILE A 83 25.64 14.17 0.81
N LEU A 84 26.04 14.43 2.05
CA LEU A 84 25.81 15.71 2.73
C LEU A 84 26.95 16.68 2.41
N ARG A 85 26.59 17.90 2.01
CA ARG A 85 27.56 19.01 1.87
C ARG A 85 27.44 19.96 3.05
N ASN A 86 28.48 20.02 3.88
CA ASN A 86 28.52 20.86 5.08
C ASN A 86 29.06 22.26 4.79
N LYS A 87 28.59 23.27 5.52
CA LYS A 87 29.28 24.56 5.65
C LYS A 87 30.19 24.53 6.87
N ASP A 88 31.30 25.25 6.81
CA ASP A 88 32.05 25.53 8.03
C ASP A 88 31.38 26.64 8.86
N LYS A 89 31.88 26.85 10.08
CA LYS A 89 31.36 27.87 11.03
C LYS A 89 31.50 29.32 10.52
N THR A 90 32.22 29.56 9.43
CA THR A 90 32.45 30.87 8.81
C THR A 90 31.59 31.09 7.56
N GLY A 91 30.74 30.12 7.19
CA GLY A 91 29.92 30.18 5.98
C GLY A 91 30.70 29.86 4.70
N ILE A 92 31.98 29.50 4.82
CA ILE A 92 32.82 29.07 3.70
C ILE A 92 32.61 27.57 3.53
N ALA A 93 32.36 27.13 2.29
CA ALA A 93 32.19 25.72 1.97
C ALA A 93 33.52 24.99 2.19
N LYS A 94 33.72 24.36 3.36
CA LYS A 94 34.66 23.25 3.46
C LYS A 94 34.00 22.05 2.81
N ASP A 95 34.61 21.51 1.76
CA ASP A 95 34.20 20.29 1.07
C ASP A 95 34.34 19.02 1.94
N THR A 96 33.99 19.10 3.23
CA THR A 96 33.75 17.93 4.07
C THR A 96 32.44 17.29 3.63
N LEU A 97 32.57 16.35 2.70
CA LEU A 97 31.50 15.49 2.23
C LEU A 97 31.28 14.37 3.25
N THR A 98 30.13 14.35 3.89
CA THR A 98 29.71 13.15 4.64
C THR A 98 28.96 12.24 3.70
N VAL A 99 29.45 11.02 3.53
CA VAL A 99 28.84 10.02 2.67
C VAL A 99 28.24 8.91 3.51
N ARG A 100 27.01 8.53 3.18
CA ARG A 100 26.32 7.38 3.76
C ARG A 100 25.78 6.50 2.64
N SER A 101 26.03 5.22 2.72
CA SER A 101 25.52 4.22 1.79
C SER A 101 24.55 3.32 2.54
N PHE A 102 23.38 3.10 1.95
CA PHE A 102 22.30 2.29 2.49
C PHE A 102 22.22 0.99 1.68
N TYR A 103 22.25 -0.13 2.39
CA TYR A 103 22.00 -1.48 1.90
C TYR A 103 20.70 -1.93 2.56
N ILE A 104 19.58 -1.68 1.89
CA ILE A 104 18.24 -1.78 2.47
C ILE A 104 17.90 -3.24 2.80
N ASP A 105 18.24 -4.17 1.90
CA ASP A 105 18.04 -5.62 2.10
C ASP A 105 18.88 -6.18 3.25
N LYS A 106 20.02 -5.54 3.53
CA LYS A 106 20.90 -5.91 4.65
C LYS A 106 20.59 -5.12 5.91
N ALA A 107 19.52 -4.33 5.91
CA ALA A 107 19.17 -3.41 6.97
C ALA A 107 20.38 -2.58 7.47
N THR A 108 21.32 -2.18 6.61
CA THR A 108 22.59 -1.59 7.04
C THR A 108 22.89 -0.24 6.40
N ILE A 109 23.45 0.68 7.18
CA ILE A 109 23.96 1.98 6.75
C ILE A 109 25.46 2.02 7.02
N THR A 110 26.26 2.51 6.07
CA THR A 110 27.73 2.61 6.23
C THR A 110 28.28 3.94 5.77
N ASP A 111 29.42 4.34 6.35
CA ASP A 111 30.26 5.43 5.86
C ASP A 111 31.42 4.96 4.96
N GLY A 112 31.44 3.66 4.61
CA GLY A 112 32.49 3.00 3.84
C GLY A 112 33.54 2.28 4.70
N LYS A 113 33.57 2.53 6.02
CA LYS A 113 34.47 1.85 6.97
C LYS A 113 33.72 1.21 8.11
N LYS A 114 32.78 1.97 8.68
CA LYS A 114 31.95 1.58 9.82
C LYS A 114 30.50 1.48 9.40
N CYS A 115 29.77 0.62 10.08
CA CYS A 115 28.41 0.25 9.79
C CYS A 115 27.50 0.55 10.98
N LEU A 116 26.22 0.66 10.68
CA LEU A 116 25.12 0.69 11.62
C LEU A 116 24.03 -0.21 11.08
N GLU A 117 23.73 -1.26 11.83
CA GLU A 117 22.58 -2.11 11.56
C GLU A 117 21.31 -1.38 12.04
N ALA A 118 20.40 -1.13 11.10
CA ALA A 118 19.10 -0.56 11.37
C ALA A 118 18.20 -1.64 11.97
N ARG A 119 17.73 -1.39 13.19
CA ARG A 119 16.72 -2.23 13.84
C ARG A 119 15.33 -1.70 13.51
N GLY A 120 14.43 -2.58 13.08
CA GLY A 120 13.05 -2.24 12.71
C GLY A 120 12.85 -1.88 11.23
N SER A 121 11.67 -1.35 10.88
CA SER A 121 11.26 -1.14 9.49
C SER A 121 11.65 0.21 8.90
N GLY A 122 12.26 1.10 9.69
CA GLY A 122 12.56 2.47 9.28
C GLY A 122 13.34 2.52 7.97
N ILE A 123 14.37 1.68 7.82
CA ILE A 123 15.27 1.65 6.65
C ILE A 123 14.55 1.46 5.31
N TYR A 124 13.36 0.87 5.30
CA TYR A 124 12.57 0.72 4.08
C TYR A 124 11.96 2.03 3.58
N TYR A 125 11.90 3.09 4.40
CA TYR A 125 11.26 4.37 4.06
C TYR A 125 12.25 5.46 3.61
N VAL A 126 13.39 5.06 3.03
CA VAL A 126 14.41 5.99 2.51
C VAL A 126 14.06 6.52 1.11
N PRO A 127 14.38 7.78 0.78
CA PRO A 127 13.96 8.40 -0.48
C PRO A 127 14.85 7.98 -1.65
N LEU A 128 14.35 7.08 -2.50
CA LEU A 128 15.07 6.58 -3.67
C LEU A 128 14.81 7.37 -4.96
N HIS A 129 13.77 8.20 -4.98
CA HIS A 129 13.34 9.00 -6.14
C HIS A 129 12.79 10.36 -5.68
N PRO A 130 12.91 11.45 -6.46
CA PRO A 130 12.41 12.77 -6.09
C PRO A 130 10.92 12.80 -5.72
N SER A 131 10.11 11.91 -6.31
CA SER A 131 8.69 11.83 -6.00
C SER A 131 8.39 11.48 -4.54
N TRP A 132 9.35 10.97 -3.75
CA TRP A 132 9.18 10.79 -2.30
C TRP A 132 8.73 12.05 -1.56
N PHE A 133 9.03 13.22 -2.13
CA PHE A 133 8.78 14.52 -1.54
C PHE A 133 7.51 15.19 -2.06
N ASP A 134 6.78 14.53 -2.97
CA ASP A 134 5.50 15.01 -3.49
C ASP A 134 4.44 14.97 -2.39
N LYS A 135 3.89 16.13 -2.04
CA LYS A 135 2.77 16.23 -1.09
C LYS A 135 1.47 15.82 -1.76
N ASP A 136 0.56 15.25 -0.97
CA ASP A 136 -0.82 14.92 -1.39
C ASP A 136 -0.88 14.09 -2.68
N ALA A 137 0.17 13.29 -2.90
CA ALA A 137 0.28 12.47 -4.09
C ALA A 137 -0.79 11.40 -4.08
N LYS A 138 -1.34 11.12 -5.26
CA LYS A 138 -2.30 10.05 -5.48
C LYS A 138 -1.85 9.24 -6.67
N ASP A 139 -2.12 7.94 -6.61
CA ASP A 139 -2.07 7.08 -7.77
C ASP A 139 -3.48 6.70 -8.18
N SER A 140 -3.66 6.33 -9.43
CA SER A 140 -4.95 5.88 -9.96
C SER A 140 -4.75 4.59 -10.71
N ILE A 141 -5.51 3.57 -10.32
CA ILE A 141 -5.57 2.31 -11.04
C ILE A 141 -6.80 2.35 -11.93
N ARG A 142 -6.57 2.34 -13.25
CA ARG A 142 -7.66 2.22 -14.22
C ARG A 142 -8.23 0.81 -14.15
N LEU A 143 -9.48 0.70 -13.74
CA LEU A 143 -10.16 -0.57 -13.59
C LEU A 143 -10.81 -1.00 -14.93
N HIS A 144 -10.48 -2.21 -15.34
CA HIS A 144 -11.11 -3.00 -16.40
C HIS A 144 -11.69 -4.26 -15.74
N ASP A 145 -11.91 -5.33 -16.49
CA ASP A 145 -12.13 -6.65 -15.88
C ASP A 145 -11.07 -6.95 -14.82
N MET A 146 -11.56 -7.37 -13.66
CA MET A 146 -10.80 -7.41 -12.43
C MET A 146 -10.80 -8.81 -11.84
N VAL A 147 -9.62 -9.31 -11.50
CA VAL A 147 -9.46 -10.56 -10.74
C VAL A 147 -8.67 -10.27 -9.49
N LEU A 148 -9.21 -10.69 -8.35
CA LEU A 148 -8.54 -10.62 -7.06
C LEU A 148 -8.07 -11.99 -6.64
N LYS A 149 -6.80 -12.08 -6.24
CA LYS A 149 -6.21 -13.31 -5.74
C LYS A 149 -5.60 -13.13 -4.36
N ARG A 150 -5.73 -14.16 -3.53
CA ARG A 150 -5.03 -14.25 -2.25
C ARG A 150 -4.44 -15.64 -2.12
N ASN A 151 -3.16 -15.73 -1.78
CA ASN A 151 -2.44 -17.00 -1.68
C ASN A 151 -2.62 -17.88 -2.93
N GLY A 152 -2.64 -17.27 -4.12
CA GLY A 152 -2.85 -17.94 -5.40
C GLY A 152 -4.29 -18.33 -5.73
N LYS A 153 -5.25 -18.23 -4.79
CA LYS A 153 -6.67 -18.51 -5.02
C LYS A 153 -7.41 -17.24 -5.46
N ILE A 154 -8.33 -17.37 -6.40
CA ILE A 154 -9.23 -16.28 -6.80
C ILE A 154 -10.27 -16.12 -5.70
N ILE A 155 -10.36 -14.91 -5.15
CA ILE A 155 -11.35 -14.55 -4.11
C ILE A 155 -12.45 -13.63 -4.65
N GLY A 156 -12.30 -13.13 -5.87
CA GLY A 156 -13.31 -12.31 -6.54
C GLY A 156 -12.94 -12.09 -8.01
N SER A 157 -13.94 -12.12 -8.88
CA SER A 157 -13.75 -11.88 -10.32
C SER A 157 -14.91 -11.07 -10.87
N PHE A 158 -14.61 -9.95 -11.51
CA PHE A 158 -15.58 -8.93 -11.89
C PHE A 158 -15.36 -8.53 -13.33
N LYS A 159 -16.45 -8.36 -14.07
CA LYS A 159 -16.45 -7.82 -15.44
C LYS A 159 -17.20 -6.50 -15.46
N LYS A 160 -16.83 -5.65 -16.40
CA LYS A 160 -17.54 -4.40 -16.63
C LYS A 160 -18.49 -4.59 -17.81
N ASP A 161 -19.80 -4.50 -17.57
CA ASP A 161 -20.84 -4.59 -18.58
C ASP A 161 -21.50 -3.22 -18.79
N GLU A 162 -21.34 -2.65 -19.99
CA GLU A 162 -21.66 -1.27 -20.36
C GLU A 162 -21.12 -0.19 -19.39
N ASN A 163 -21.77 0.00 -18.24
CA ASN A 163 -21.38 0.91 -17.17
C ASN A 163 -21.38 0.29 -15.76
N ASP A 164 -21.91 -0.92 -15.60
CA ASP A 164 -22.06 -1.58 -14.31
C ASP A 164 -21.04 -2.71 -14.14
N TRP A 165 -20.78 -3.04 -12.89
CA TRP A 165 -19.97 -4.20 -12.54
C TRP A 165 -20.86 -5.42 -12.35
N VAL A 166 -20.45 -6.52 -12.93
CA VAL A 166 -21.14 -7.81 -12.81
C VAL A 166 -20.15 -8.90 -12.43
N ASP A 167 -20.67 -9.97 -11.84
CA ASP A 167 -19.88 -11.14 -11.50
C ASP A 167 -19.33 -11.78 -12.78
N ALA A 168 -18.04 -12.09 -12.80
CA ALA A 168 -17.43 -12.76 -13.94
C ALA A 168 -17.76 -14.25 -14.00
N VAL A 169 -18.19 -14.82 -12.87
CA VAL A 169 -18.48 -16.23 -12.64
C VAL A 169 -19.90 -16.33 -12.09
N ASP A 170 -20.74 -17.10 -12.77
CA ASP A 170 -22.04 -17.47 -12.26
C ASP A 170 -21.84 -18.28 -10.96
N ASP A 171 -22.45 -17.83 -9.86
CA ASP A 171 -22.41 -18.41 -8.49
C ASP A 171 -21.45 -17.73 -7.49
N GLN A 172 -20.96 -16.53 -7.79
CA GLN A 172 -20.43 -15.62 -6.76
C GLN A 172 -21.54 -14.70 -6.25
N PHE A 173 -21.72 -14.63 -4.93
CA PHE A 173 -22.63 -13.67 -4.29
C PHE A 173 -21.78 -12.62 -3.62
N ILE A 174 -21.63 -11.48 -4.29
CA ILE A 174 -20.68 -10.45 -3.88
C ILE A 174 -21.31 -9.45 -2.93
N ASN A 175 -20.53 -8.99 -1.96
CA ASN A 175 -20.84 -7.78 -1.20
C ASN A 175 -20.57 -6.53 -2.06
N TRP A 176 -21.59 -6.10 -2.81
CA TRP A 176 -21.48 -4.98 -3.76
C TRP A 176 -21.11 -3.64 -3.12
N ASP A 177 -21.59 -3.33 -1.90
CA ASP A 177 -21.19 -2.10 -1.18
C ASP A 177 -19.68 -2.10 -0.91
N PHE A 178 -19.17 -3.24 -0.45
CA PHE A 178 -17.75 -3.40 -0.21
C PHE A 178 -16.94 -3.27 -1.52
N PHE A 179 -17.37 -3.96 -2.57
CA PHE A 179 -16.74 -3.91 -3.88
C PHE A 179 -16.69 -2.48 -4.44
N GLU A 180 -17.79 -1.73 -4.42
CA GLU A 180 -17.86 -0.37 -4.96
C GLU A 180 -16.93 0.59 -4.19
N ARG A 181 -16.91 0.48 -2.85
CA ARG A 181 -15.99 1.25 -2.01
C ARG A 181 -14.54 0.89 -2.29
N PHE A 182 -14.25 -0.39 -2.50
CA PHE A 182 -12.93 -0.87 -2.91
C PHE A 182 -12.53 -0.30 -4.27
N ALA A 183 -13.35 -0.48 -5.31
CA ALA A 183 -13.09 0.01 -6.66
C ALA A 183 -12.84 1.54 -6.67
N LYS A 184 -13.73 2.30 -6.01
CA LYS A 184 -13.58 3.76 -5.86
C LYS A 184 -12.29 4.17 -5.17
N SER A 185 -11.85 3.39 -4.18
CA SER A 185 -10.60 3.67 -3.46
C SER A 185 -9.34 3.45 -4.31
N LEU A 186 -9.43 2.63 -5.36
CA LEU A 186 -8.33 2.37 -6.30
C LEU A 186 -8.18 3.46 -7.37
N GLU A 187 -9.29 4.12 -7.74
CA GLU A 187 -9.28 5.24 -8.68
C GLU A 187 -8.54 6.47 -8.12
N SER A 188 -8.42 6.56 -6.80
CA SER A 188 -7.78 7.68 -6.11
C SER A 188 -6.99 7.19 -4.89
N PHE A 189 -6.04 6.28 -5.11
CA PHE A 189 -5.22 5.70 -4.05
C PHE A 189 -4.32 6.78 -3.42
N PRO A 190 -4.52 7.17 -2.14
CA PRO A 190 -3.75 8.23 -1.53
C PRO A 190 -2.37 7.73 -1.09
N ILE A 191 -1.32 8.46 -1.42
CA ILE A 191 0.07 8.12 -1.12
C ILE A 191 0.53 8.98 0.05
N ASP A 192 0.57 8.39 1.25
CA ASP A 192 1.11 9.04 2.44
C ASP A 192 2.64 8.93 2.49
N LEU A 193 3.17 7.78 2.09
CA LEU A 193 4.58 7.42 2.20
C LEU A 193 5.00 6.53 1.03
N ARG A 194 6.31 6.33 0.86
CA ARG A 194 6.86 5.38 -0.11
C ARG A 194 7.89 4.49 0.57
N MET A 195 7.92 3.23 0.17
CA MET A 195 8.70 2.18 0.83
C MET A 195 9.44 1.30 -0.18
N HIS A 196 10.64 0.86 0.16
CA HIS A 196 11.39 -0.14 -0.61
C HIS A 196 10.67 -1.50 -0.61
N GLU A 197 10.81 -2.26 -1.69
CA GLU A 197 10.08 -3.52 -1.89
C GLU A 197 10.35 -4.55 -0.79
N SER A 198 11.56 -4.62 -0.25
CA SER A 198 11.95 -5.57 0.81
C SER A 198 11.17 -5.40 2.10
N GLY A 199 10.55 -4.23 2.33
CA GLY A 199 9.65 -4.03 3.46
C GLY A 199 8.35 -4.85 3.40
N LYS A 200 8.07 -5.53 2.27
CA LYS A 200 6.90 -6.42 2.10
C LYS A 200 7.13 -7.86 2.57
N GLU A 201 8.37 -8.24 2.87
CA GLU A 201 8.70 -9.63 3.18
C GLU A 201 7.90 -10.14 4.39
N GLY A 202 7.28 -11.32 4.23
CA GLY A 202 6.44 -11.94 5.26
C GLY A 202 5.13 -11.21 5.58
N LYS A 203 4.73 -10.19 4.79
CA LYS A 203 3.49 -9.44 5.03
C LYS A 203 2.28 -10.12 4.38
N PRO A 204 1.10 -10.11 5.02
CA PRO A 204 -0.14 -10.51 4.37
C PRO A 204 -0.37 -9.68 3.10
N SER A 205 -0.85 -10.34 2.05
CA SER A 205 -1.04 -9.69 0.76
C SER A 205 -2.20 -10.25 -0.04
N PHE A 206 -2.62 -9.46 -1.03
CA PHE A 206 -3.46 -9.91 -2.11
C PHE A 206 -3.01 -9.26 -3.43
N GLU A 207 -3.43 -9.85 -4.53
CA GLU A 207 -3.12 -9.43 -5.89
C GLU A 207 -4.40 -8.92 -6.56
N LEU A 208 -4.25 -7.83 -7.29
CA LEU A 208 -5.26 -7.26 -8.16
C LEU A 208 -4.74 -7.35 -9.59
N ILE A 209 -5.46 -8.05 -10.45
CA ILE A 209 -5.18 -8.16 -11.88
C ILE A 209 -6.26 -7.40 -12.63
N THR A 210 -5.88 -6.35 -13.36
CA THR A 210 -6.78 -5.52 -14.16
C THR A 210 -6.06 -4.97 -15.39
N GLY A 211 -6.72 -4.96 -16.55
CA GLY A 211 -6.15 -4.39 -17.78
C GLY A 211 -4.80 -5.01 -18.20
N GLY A 212 -4.57 -6.30 -17.89
CA GLY A 212 -3.31 -7.00 -18.14
C GLY A 212 -2.17 -6.64 -17.17
N GLN A 213 -2.43 -5.83 -16.14
CA GLN A 213 -1.46 -5.41 -15.13
C GLN A 213 -1.76 -6.08 -13.79
N THR A 214 -0.70 -6.42 -13.06
CA THR A 214 -0.78 -6.98 -11.70
C THR A 214 -0.29 -5.95 -10.69
N TYR A 215 -1.14 -5.65 -9.73
CA TYR A 215 -0.86 -4.81 -8.58
C TYR A 215 -0.87 -5.68 -7.33
N ASN A 216 0.14 -5.54 -6.48
CA ASN A 216 0.22 -6.30 -5.23
C ASN A 216 -0.01 -5.36 -4.06
N PHE A 217 -0.87 -5.75 -3.13
CA PHE A 217 -1.19 -4.99 -1.93
C PHE A 217 -0.72 -5.76 -0.71
N TYR A 218 0.00 -5.08 0.19
CA TYR A 218 0.59 -5.67 1.39
C TYR A 218 0.14 -4.91 2.63
N LYS A 219 -0.34 -5.64 3.65
CA LYS A 219 -0.60 -5.07 4.98
C LYS A 219 0.73 -4.94 5.73
N VAL A 220 1.37 -3.79 5.62
CA VAL A 220 2.75 -3.59 6.12
C VAL A 220 2.81 -3.28 7.61
N ASP A 221 1.73 -2.71 8.15
CA ASP A 221 1.50 -2.47 9.58
C ASP A 221 -0.02 -2.54 9.86
N ARG A 222 -0.44 -2.45 11.13
CA ARG A 222 -1.83 -2.53 11.57
C ARG A 222 -2.76 -1.62 10.76
N ASN A 223 -2.34 -0.38 10.51
CA ASN A 223 -3.13 0.63 9.81
C ASN A 223 -2.42 1.13 8.55
N LEU A 224 -1.69 0.27 7.84
CA LEU A 224 -0.93 0.66 6.65
C LEU A 224 -1.00 -0.41 5.57
N TRP A 225 -1.41 0.01 4.38
CA TRP A 225 -1.30 -0.78 3.17
C TRP A 225 -0.24 -0.20 2.24
N ALA A 226 0.53 -1.09 1.62
CA ALA A 226 1.48 -0.73 0.57
C ALA A 226 1.05 -1.37 -0.74
N MET A 227 0.98 -0.58 -1.81
CA MET A 227 0.73 -1.04 -3.17
C MET A 227 2.04 -1.07 -3.95
N GLN A 228 2.37 -2.23 -4.52
CA GLN A 228 3.38 -2.36 -5.55
C GLN A 228 2.73 -2.25 -6.94
N SER A 229 2.98 -1.12 -7.59
CA SER A 229 2.61 -0.90 -8.99
C SER A 229 3.62 -1.57 -9.91
N PRO A 230 3.21 -2.17 -11.04
CA PRO A 230 4.13 -2.85 -11.97
C PRO A 230 5.12 -1.89 -12.65
N LYS A 231 4.88 -0.57 -12.57
CA LYS A 231 5.71 0.47 -13.20
C LYS A 231 6.75 1.07 -12.26
N LEU A 232 6.69 0.78 -10.97
CA LEU A 232 7.50 1.44 -9.94
C LEU A 232 8.45 0.44 -9.27
N GLY A 233 9.70 0.84 -9.07
CA GLY A 233 10.68 0.06 -8.31
C GLY A 233 10.58 0.24 -6.80
N TRP A 234 9.45 0.76 -6.30
CA TRP A 234 9.13 0.97 -4.90
C TRP A 234 7.62 0.87 -4.70
N MET A 235 7.19 0.81 -3.44
CA MET A 235 5.80 0.70 -3.07
C MET A 235 5.22 2.03 -2.60
N LEU A 236 3.94 2.22 -2.88
CA LEU A 236 3.15 3.37 -2.48
C LEU A 236 2.35 3.02 -1.23
N VAL A 237 2.58 3.72 -0.13
CA VAL A 237 2.03 3.38 1.19
C VAL A 237 0.93 4.36 1.58
N SER A 238 -0.16 3.82 2.09
CA SER A 238 -1.35 4.57 2.49
C SER A 238 -1.84 4.17 3.87
N LYS A 239 -2.06 5.17 4.72
CA LYS A 239 -2.80 5.10 5.99
C LYS A 239 -4.29 5.15 5.77
N SER A 240 -4.72 5.96 4.78
CA SER A 240 -6.14 6.16 4.51
C SER A 240 -6.79 4.94 3.85
N TRP A 241 -5.98 4.03 3.30
CA TRP A 241 -6.42 2.75 2.75
C TRP A 241 -6.49 1.62 3.81
N ALA A 242 -6.31 1.95 5.09
CA ALA A 242 -6.28 0.98 6.19
C ALA A 242 -7.64 0.58 6.77
N PHE A 243 -8.73 1.02 6.15
CA PHE A 243 -10.08 0.61 6.56
C PHE A 243 -10.41 -0.83 6.15
N TRP A 244 -9.51 -1.49 5.43
CA TRP A 244 -9.60 -2.87 4.98
C TRP A 244 -8.67 -3.75 5.83
N ASP A 245 -9.13 -4.14 7.02
CA ASP A 245 -8.22 -4.75 7.99
C ASP A 245 -7.52 -5.98 7.41
N ASP A 246 -8.22 -7.05 6.99
CA ASP A 246 -7.52 -8.25 6.51
C ASP A 246 -7.91 -8.73 5.11
N MET A 247 -8.71 -7.98 4.35
CA MET A 247 -9.17 -8.32 2.98
C MET A 247 -9.43 -9.82 2.84
N ASP A 248 -10.19 -10.37 3.79
CA ASP A 248 -10.53 -11.78 3.84
C ASP A 248 -11.53 -12.14 2.76
N GLU A 249 -11.63 -13.43 2.47
CA GLU A 249 -12.59 -13.93 1.47
C GLU A 249 -14.02 -13.63 1.89
N ALA A 250 -14.32 -13.72 3.19
CA ALA A 250 -15.66 -13.50 3.74
C ALA A 250 -16.18 -12.07 3.50
N ILE A 251 -15.34 -11.04 3.53
CA ILE A 251 -15.79 -9.66 3.29
C ILE A 251 -16.24 -9.42 1.84
N TRP A 252 -15.76 -10.23 0.90
CA TRP A 252 -16.17 -10.19 -0.51
C TRP A 252 -17.54 -10.80 -0.74
N ASN A 253 -18.01 -11.64 0.18
CA ASN A 253 -19.24 -12.38 0.02
C ASN A 253 -20.43 -11.63 0.64
N ASP A 254 -21.57 -11.72 -0.04
CA ASP A 254 -22.83 -11.19 0.47
C ASP A 254 -23.21 -11.90 1.77
N ARG A 255 -23.70 -11.14 2.75
CA ARG A 255 -24.16 -11.70 4.03
C ARG A 255 -25.30 -12.73 3.90
N PHE A 256 -25.98 -12.75 2.76
CA PHE A 256 -27.03 -13.71 2.42
C PHE A 256 -26.57 -14.80 1.46
N GLU A 257 -25.26 -14.93 1.18
CA GLU A 257 -24.70 -15.90 0.24
C GLU A 257 -25.34 -17.30 0.37
N ASP A 258 -25.33 -17.89 1.57
CA ASP A 258 -25.87 -19.25 1.80
C ASP A 258 -27.36 -19.35 1.45
N ARG A 259 -28.13 -18.30 1.74
CA ARG A 259 -29.57 -18.25 1.43
C ARG A 259 -29.81 -18.08 -0.06
N LEU A 260 -29.00 -17.26 -0.72
CA LEU A 260 -29.08 -17.06 -2.16
C LEU A 260 -28.66 -18.31 -2.93
N ARG A 261 -27.62 -19.03 -2.46
CA ARG A 261 -27.24 -20.37 -2.96
C ARG A 261 -28.42 -21.33 -2.86
N LEU A 262 -29.08 -21.38 -1.70
CA LEU A 262 -30.24 -22.25 -1.49
C LEU A 262 -31.39 -21.89 -2.46
N ILE A 263 -31.70 -20.60 -2.61
CA ILE A 263 -32.77 -20.14 -3.51
C ILE A 263 -32.48 -20.52 -4.97
N LEU A 264 -31.23 -20.44 -5.42
CA LEU A 264 -30.83 -20.81 -6.78
C LEU A 264 -30.64 -22.32 -7.00
N ASP A 265 -30.56 -23.12 -5.93
CA ASP A 265 -30.38 -24.56 -6.03
C ASP A 265 -31.70 -25.26 -6.43
N GLN A 266 -31.84 -25.55 -7.73
CA GLN A 266 -33.00 -26.21 -8.31
C GLN A 266 -33.21 -27.65 -7.80
N THR A 267 -32.25 -28.23 -7.06
CA THR A 267 -32.40 -29.57 -6.46
C THR A 267 -33.12 -29.53 -5.10
N LYS A 268 -33.31 -28.33 -4.52
CA LYS A 268 -33.99 -28.14 -3.24
C LYS A 268 -35.51 -28.08 -3.41
N ASP A 269 -36.21 -28.37 -2.31
CA ASP A 269 -37.66 -28.32 -2.26
C ASP A 269 -38.16 -26.89 -2.53
N VAL A 270 -39.21 -26.77 -3.35
CA VAL A 270 -39.75 -25.47 -3.77
C VAL A 270 -40.18 -24.65 -2.55
N LYS A 271 -40.85 -25.28 -1.58
CA LYS A 271 -41.34 -24.57 -0.39
C LYS A 271 -40.18 -24.06 0.48
N GLU A 272 -39.10 -24.85 0.60
CA GLU A 272 -37.88 -24.43 1.30
C GLU A 272 -37.22 -23.21 0.64
N ARG A 273 -37.14 -23.21 -0.70
CA ARG A 273 -36.64 -22.08 -1.49
C ARG A 273 -37.52 -20.83 -1.33
N GLU A 274 -38.84 -21.00 -1.35
CA GLU A 274 -39.82 -19.92 -1.15
C GLU A 274 -39.73 -19.28 0.24
N GLU A 275 -39.70 -20.10 1.31
CA GLU A 275 -39.59 -19.62 2.68
C GLU A 275 -38.28 -18.85 2.87
N THR A 276 -37.19 -19.33 2.27
CA THR A 276 -35.89 -18.66 2.31
C THR A 276 -35.93 -17.30 1.59
N LEU A 277 -36.57 -17.24 0.41
CA LEU A 277 -36.75 -15.99 -0.33
C LEU A 277 -37.58 -14.97 0.45
N ARG A 278 -38.71 -15.39 1.06
CA ARG A 278 -39.51 -14.53 1.94
C ARG A 278 -38.70 -14.03 3.14
N GLY A 279 -37.78 -14.84 3.66
CA GLY A 279 -36.89 -14.49 4.75
C GLY A 279 -35.82 -13.44 4.42
N ILE A 280 -35.58 -13.13 3.14
CA ILE A 280 -34.60 -12.11 2.71
C ILE A 280 -35.23 -10.94 1.95
N SER A 281 -36.51 -11.02 1.56
CA SER A 281 -37.19 -10.02 0.72
C SER A 281 -37.21 -8.61 1.31
N ALA A 282 -37.26 -8.48 2.63
CA ALA A 282 -37.20 -7.19 3.33
C ALA A 282 -35.81 -6.51 3.29
N ASN A 283 -34.78 -7.20 2.82
CA ASN A 283 -33.38 -6.77 2.87
C ASN A 283 -32.76 -6.64 1.48
N TRP A 284 -33.42 -5.90 0.58
CA TRP A 284 -33.02 -5.75 -0.82
C TRP A 284 -31.57 -5.28 -1.02
N ASN A 285 -30.81 -5.98 -1.88
CA ASN A 285 -29.47 -5.59 -2.32
C ASN A 285 -29.20 -6.08 -3.77
N ALA A 286 -28.05 -5.71 -4.34
CA ALA A 286 -27.72 -6.05 -5.72
C ALA A 286 -27.60 -7.57 -5.97
N SER A 287 -27.08 -8.34 -5.01
CA SER A 287 -26.98 -9.81 -5.12
C SER A 287 -28.35 -10.47 -5.14
N ILE A 288 -29.30 -10.01 -4.32
CA ILE A 288 -30.70 -10.45 -4.34
C ILE A 288 -31.31 -10.12 -5.71
N LYS A 289 -31.13 -8.88 -6.19
CA LYS A 289 -31.65 -8.46 -7.50
C LYS A 289 -31.12 -9.33 -8.64
N HIS A 290 -29.80 -9.59 -8.68
CA HIS A 290 -29.18 -10.42 -9.72
C HIS A 290 -29.66 -11.88 -9.63
N SER A 291 -29.76 -12.43 -8.42
CA SER A 291 -30.26 -13.80 -8.21
C SER A 291 -31.71 -13.94 -8.67
N LEU A 292 -32.58 -13.00 -8.30
CA LEU A 292 -33.98 -13.00 -8.74
C LEU A 292 -34.12 -12.80 -10.24
N HIS A 293 -33.27 -11.98 -10.86
CA HIS A 293 -33.27 -11.83 -12.31
C HIS A 293 -32.94 -13.16 -13.01
N LYS A 294 -31.97 -13.93 -12.49
CA LYS A 294 -31.65 -15.28 -13.01
C LYS A 294 -32.86 -16.24 -12.91
N ILE A 295 -33.61 -16.17 -11.80
CA ILE A 295 -34.81 -16.99 -11.58
C ILE A 295 -35.92 -16.59 -12.57
N ILE A 296 -36.20 -15.29 -12.72
CA ILE A 296 -37.26 -14.78 -13.61
C ILE A 296 -36.99 -15.10 -15.09
N LEU A 297 -35.72 -15.16 -15.48
CA LEU A 297 -35.32 -15.52 -16.84
C LEU A 297 -35.41 -17.03 -17.13
N ASP A 298 -35.64 -17.88 -16.12
CA ASP A 298 -35.99 -19.29 -16.31
C ASP A 298 -37.52 -19.44 -16.43
N PRO A 299 -38.05 -19.87 -17.59
CA PRO A 299 -39.50 -19.96 -17.84
C PRO A 299 -40.26 -20.87 -16.87
N ARG A 300 -39.58 -21.84 -16.22
CA ARG A 300 -40.21 -22.73 -15.22
C ARG A 300 -40.35 -22.06 -13.86
N GLU A 301 -39.39 -21.20 -13.53
CA GLU A 301 -39.32 -20.50 -12.25
C GLU A 301 -40.09 -19.17 -12.27
N GLU A 302 -40.21 -18.53 -13.44
CA GLU A 302 -41.03 -17.32 -13.63
C GLU A 302 -42.47 -17.54 -13.13
N GLN A 303 -43.05 -18.72 -13.38
CA GLN A 303 -44.40 -19.05 -12.96
C GLN A 303 -44.52 -19.19 -11.43
N ILE A 304 -43.54 -19.83 -10.78
CA ILE A 304 -43.46 -19.96 -9.31
C ILE A 304 -43.33 -18.58 -8.66
N MET A 305 -42.51 -17.70 -9.25
CA MET A 305 -42.32 -16.32 -8.77
C MET A 305 -43.55 -15.43 -8.97
N LYS A 306 -44.31 -15.61 -10.05
CA LYS A 306 -45.59 -14.92 -10.26
C LYS A 306 -46.62 -15.30 -9.21
N ASP A 307 -46.66 -16.56 -8.80
CA ASP A 307 -47.55 -17.06 -7.76
C ASP A 307 -47.17 -16.52 -6.36
N LEU A 308 -45.92 -16.08 -6.16
CA LEU A 308 -45.42 -15.44 -4.93
C LEU A 308 -45.68 -13.92 -4.84
N ALA A 309 -45.95 -13.25 -5.96
CA ALA A 309 -46.17 -11.80 -6.02
C ALA A 309 -47.63 -11.38 -5.75
N LEU A 310 -48.52 -12.36 -5.54
CA LEU A 310 -49.91 -12.22 -5.11
C LEU A 310 -50.04 -12.48 -3.59
#